data_AF-A0A3A0G8Q3-F1
#
_entry.id   AF-A0A3A0G8Q3-F1
#
_cell.length_a   1.000
_cell.length_b   1.000
_cell.length_c   1.000
_cell.angle_alpha   90.00
_cell.angle_beta   90.00
_cell.angle_gamma   90.00
#
_symmetry.space_group_name_H-M   'P 1'
#
loop_
_entity.id
_entity.type
_entity.pdbx_description
1 polymer ?
#
loop_
_entity_poly.entity_id
_entity_poly.type
_entity_poly.pdbx_seq_one_letter_code
_entity_poly.pdbx_strand_id
1 'polypeptide(L)'
;MAVEAAAEKAVVRPAPRILVIDDEASIRQSLKGILSDEGYETLLAEDGTSALNILSHTKPSAVVLDIWMPGMDGIEVLIKIKQIYPDLPVIMISGHATIATAIRATRMGAFDFVEKPLDMNGTLLTVKRALGILSSGSSSDSLDISATEGGELQVGRIWDPSELNTVAFKSGAWRGRSIPQKTLKGTALLYGQGLHSGKKSGLILEPLPPNSGIHFVGVSETTVVPAYVDFVESTGFATTIRFGETQAGTIEHLMSALHAYGISNLLIKCNGEVPVMDGSAKDFCALFDEIGVSEQAGDWCEIEVLEPIHIEKGREFIILEPHDTFSIDYTLDYAAPVGRQQRSFMLEDIEAYRSEIAPSRTFGFVKDVGMLQSQGLALGGRFDNFVLFGAEGAINTQLRFNDEPVRHKILDAIGDLYLLGRKIRGKVTAKMTGHSDNITLLKALQIKMSQTV
;
A
#
# COMPACT_ATOMS: atom_id res chain seq x y z
N MET A 1 -58.99 48.59 8.02
CA MET A 1 -57.64 48.00 8.14
C MET A 1 -57.62 46.74 7.31
N ALA A 2 -57.21 46.85 6.04
CA ALA A 2 -56.93 45.71 5.19
C ALA A 2 -55.42 45.77 4.90
N VAL A 3 -54.71 44.71 5.23
CA VAL A 3 -53.26 44.60 5.04
C VAL A 3 -53.05 43.97 3.67
N GLU A 4 -52.50 44.74 2.73
CA GLU A 4 -51.99 44.24 1.44
C GLU A 4 -50.74 43.40 1.68
N ALA A 5 -50.77 42.16 1.22
CA ALA A 5 -49.59 41.30 1.13
C ALA A 5 -48.85 41.61 -0.19
N ALA A 6 -47.63 42.13 -0.07
CA ALA A 6 -46.74 42.33 -1.20
C ALA A 6 -46.23 40.98 -1.73
N ALA A 7 -46.48 40.69 -3.01
CA ALA A 7 -45.93 39.54 -3.71
C ALA A 7 -44.45 39.80 -4.05
N GLU A 8 -43.56 39.01 -3.46
CA GLU A 8 -42.12 39.04 -3.72
C GLU A 8 -41.83 38.45 -5.13
N LYS A 9 -41.22 39.24 -6.02
CA LYS A 9 -40.83 38.80 -7.36
C LYS A 9 -39.69 37.78 -7.27
N ALA A 10 -39.94 36.55 -7.71
CA ALA A 10 -38.93 35.51 -7.83
C ALA A 10 -37.83 35.92 -8.83
N VAL A 11 -36.60 36.05 -8.33
CA VAL A 11 -35.40 36.27 -9.14
C VAL A 11 -35.12 34.97 -9.92
N VAL A 12 -35.37 34.97 -11.24
CA VAL A 12 -35.01 33.86 -12.13
C VAL A 12 -33.48 33.82 -12.22
N ARG A 13 -32.85 32.89 -11.49
CA ARG A 13 -31.41 32.65 -11.59
C ARG A 13 -31.11 31.95 -12.93
N PRO A 14 -30.08 32.36 -13.68
CA PRO A 14 -29.69 31.66 -14.91
C PRO A 14 -29.33 30.21 -14.59
N ALA A 15 -29.72 29.30 -15.48
CA ALA A 15 -29.46 27.86 -15.33
C ALA A 15 -27.96 27.60 -15.13
N PRO A 16 -27.55 26.75 -14.16
CA PRO A 16 -26.15 26.41 -13.98
C PRO A 16 -25.58 25.77 -15.24
N ARG A 17 -24.37 26.21 -15.63
CA ARG A 17 -23.68 25.68 -16.82
C ARG A 17 -22.77 24.52 -16.45
N ILE A 18 -22.90 23.40 -17.14
CA ILE A 18 -22.03 22.23 -16.93
C ILE A 18 -21.22 21.98 -18.20
N LEU A 19 -19.90 21.92 -18.05
CA LEU A 19 -19.00 21.57 -19.15
C LEU A 19 -18.78 20.05 -19.16
N VAL A 20 -19.13 19.39 -20.25
CA VAL A 20 -18.90 17.96 -20.48
C VAL A 20 -17.74 17.78 -21.45
N ILE A 21 -16.74 17.01 -21.05
CA ILE A 21 -15.49 16.77 -21.78
C ILE A 21 -15.34 15.25 -21.92
N ASP A 22 -15.48 14.74 -23.14
CA ASP A 22 -15.36 13.31 -23.46
C ASP A 22 -15.08 13.20 -24.96
N ASP A 23 -14.22 12.29 -25.42
CA ASP A 23 -13.88 12.15 -26.84
C ASP A 23 -14.98 11.43 -27.64
N GLU A 24 -15.83 10.64 -26.98
CA GLU A 24 -16.96 9.95 -27.59
C GLU A 24 -18.20 10.86 -27.73
N ALA A 25 -18.60 11.14 -28.98
CA ALA A 25 -19.76 11.99 -29.27
C ALA A 25 -21.09 11.44 -28.71
N SER A 26 -21.23 10.12 -28.63
CA SER A 26 -22.38 9.43 -28.03
C SER A 26 -22.53 9.79 -26.55
N ILE A 27 -21.43 9.82 -25.80
CA ILE A 27 -21.41 10.10 -24.36
C ILE A 27 -21.69 11.59 -24.10
N ARG A 28 -21.06 12.47 -24.88
CA ARG A 28 -21.36 13.91 -24.84
C ARG A 28 -22.85 14.19 -25.06
N GLN A 29 -23.46 13.52 -26.05
CA GLN A 29 -24.86 13.70 -26.36
C GLN A 29 -25.80 13.10 -25.30
N SER A 30 -25.43 11.96 -24.73
CA SER A 30 -26.19 11.33 -23.63
C SER A 30 -26.20 12.20 -22.37
N LEU A 31 -25.03 12.68 -21.94
CA LEU A 31 -24.90 13.60 -20.79
C LEU A 31 -25.61 14.92 -21.05
N LYS A 32 -25.53 15.46 -22.27
CA LYS A 32 -26.29 16.64 -22.66
C LYS A 32 -27.79 16.43 -22.48
N GLY A 33 -28.34 15.30 -22.94
CA GLY A 33 -29.75 14.96 -22.73
C GLY A 33 -30.12 14.93 -21.26
N ILE A 34 -29.41 14.11 -20.47
CA ILE A 34 -29.67 13.93 -19.03
C ILE A 34 -29.63 15.27 -18.26
N LEU A 35 -28.65 16.12 -18.55
CA LEU A 35 -28.47 17.39 -17.85
C LEU A 35 -29.46 18.46 -18.31
N SER A 36 -29.79 18.51 -19.60
CA SER A 36 -30.75 19.48 -20.12
C SER A 36 -32.20 19.18 -19.68
N ASP A 37 -32.56 17.90 -19.50
CA ASP A 37 -33.86 17.51 -18.94
C ASP A 37 -34.05 18.02 -17.50
N GLU A 38 -32.96 18.14 -16.73
CA GLU A 38 -32.95 18.72 -15.37
C GLU A 38 -32.76 20.25 -15.36
N GLY A 39 -32.79 20.90 -16.52
CA GLY A 39 -32.73 22.35 -16.66
C GLY A 39 -31.32 22.95 -16.59
N TYR A 40 -30.27 22.14 -16.75
CA TYR A 40 -28.89 22.63 -16.86
C TYR A 40 -28.53 23.01 -18.31
N GLU A 41 -27.78 24.11 -18.47
CA GLU A 41 -27.19 24.47 -19.76
C GLU A 41 -25.86 23.72 -19.94
N THR A 42 -25.65 23.04 -21.07
CA THR A 42 -24.46 22.19 -21.29
C THR A 42 -23.52 22.77 -22.34
N LEU A 43 -22.24 22.84 -21.99
CA LEU A 43 -21.13 23.11 -22.90
C LEU A 43 -20.44 21.78 -23.21
N LEU A 44 -20.01 21.57 -24.45
CA LEU A 44 -19.39 20.31 -24.89
C LEU A 44 -17.98 20.57 -25.40
N ALA A 45 -17.02 19.75 -24.98
CA ALA A 45 -15.66 19.69 -25.49
C ALA A 45 -15.33 18.24 -25.87
N GLU A 46 -14.62 18.05 -26.99
CA GLU A 46 -14.26 16.72 -27.48
C GLU A 46 -12.83 16.30 -27.09
N ASP A 47 -12.04 17.22 -26.55
CA ASP A 47 -10.69 16.96 -26.07
C ASP A 47 -10.26 17.99 -25.01
N GLY A 48 -9.08 17.78 -24.42
CA GLY A 48 -8.52 18.71 -23.44
C GLY A 48 -8.23 20.12 -23.98
N THR A 49 -7.91 20.25 -25.26
CA THR A 49 -7.53 21.54 -25.87
C THR A 49 -8.76 22.44 -26.04
N SER A 50 -9.82 21.90 -26.61
CA SER A 50 -11.12 22.55 -26.75
C SER A 50 -11.73 22.87 -25.39
N ALA A 51 -11.59 21.98 -24.40
CA ALA A 51 -12.03 22.23 -23.03
C ALA A 51 -11.34 23.45 -22.40
N LEU A 52 -10.02 23.54 -22.50
CA LEU A 52 -9.26 24.67 -21.96
C LEU A 52 -9.58 25.99 -22.69
N ASN A 53 -9.83 25.94 -24.00
CA ASN A 53 -10.28 27.10 -24.77
C ASN A 53 -11.69 27.57 -24.34
N ILE A 54 -12.61 26.66 -24.02
CA ILE A 54 -13.91 27.05 -23.47
C ILE A 54 -13.73 27.68 -22.08
N LEU A 55 -12.92 27.07 -21.23
CA LEU A 55 -12.65 27.55 -19.87
C LEU A 55 -11.96 28.91 -19.82
N SER A 56 -11.20 29.30 -20.86
CA SER A 56 -10.61 30.63 -20.92
C SER A 56 -11.62 31.74 -21.23
N HIS A 57 -12.80 31.40 -21.76
CA HIS A 57 -13.84 32.36 -22.16
C HIS A 57 -15.10 32.29 -21.29
N THR A 58 -15.38 31.14 -20.66
CA THR A 58 -16.60 30.92 -19.88
C THR A 58 -16.30 30.00 -18.70
N LYS A 59 -16.59 30.47 -17.48
CA LYS A 59 -16.49 29.65 -16.25
C LYS A 59 -17.79 28.85 -16.03
N PRO A 60 -17.77 27.52 -16.11
CA PRO A 60 -18.93 26.69 -15.78
C PRO A 60 -19.13 26.59 -14.26
N SER A 61 -20.29 26.08 -13.85
CA SER A 61 -20.63 25.78 -12.45
C SER A 61 -20.06 24.42 -12.01
N ALA A 62 -19.92 23.47 -12.93
CA ALA A 62 -19.24 22.19 -12.72
C ALA A 62 -18.66 21.67 -14.04
N VAL A 63 -17.69 20.77 -13.94
CA VAL A 63 -17.09 20.05 -15.08
C VAL A 63 -17.34 18.56 -14.92
N VAL A 64 -17.65 17.89 -16.01
CA VAL A 64 -17.74 16.43 -16.12
C VAL A 64 -16.70 16.00 -17.16
N LEU A 65 -15.71 15.18 -16.78
CA LEU A 65 -14.48 14.99 -17.54
C LEU A 65 -14.09 13.51 -17.64
N ASP A 66 -14.02 12.98 -18.86
CA ASP A 66 -13.48 11.64 -19.10
C ASP A 66 -11.98 11.57 -18.82
N ILE A 67 -11.54 10.43 -18.29
CA ILE A 67 -10.13 10.17 -17.95
C ILE A 67 -9.30 9.87 -19.20
N TRP A 68 -9.82 9.07 -20.13
CA TRP A 68 -9.05 8.46 -21.20
C TRP A 68 -9.39 9.12 -22.54
N MET A 69 -8.79 10.28 -22.78
CA MET A 69 -8.97 11.00 -24.04
C MET A 69 -7.67 10.99 -24.87
N PRO A 70 -7.75 10.97 -26.22
CA PRO A 70 -6.60 11.12 -27.09
C PRO A 70 -5.88 12.47 -26.90
N GLY A 71 -4.55 12.46 -27.01
CA GLY A 71 -3.74 13.67 -26.88
C GLY A 71 -3.48 14.04 -25.42
N MET A 72 -4.30 14.91 -24.85
CA MET A 72 -4.20 15.32 -23.44
C MET A 72 -5.16 14.48 -22.60
N ASP A 73 -4.63 13.66 -21.70
CA ASP A 73 -5.46 12.81 -20.84
C ASP A 73 -6.29 13.66 -19.85
N GLY A 74 -7.38 13.08 -19.33
CA GLY A 74 -8.29 13.79 -18.44
C GLY A 74 -7.66 14.21 -17.11
N ILE A 75 -6.59 13.52 -16.68
CA ILE A 75 -5.88 13.84 -15.46
C ILE A 75 -5.02 15.10 -15.64
N GLU A 76 -4.35 15.25 -16.78
CA GLU A 76 -3.64 16.47 -17.16
C GLU A 76 -4.59 17.66 -17.30
N VAL A 77 -5.78 17.45 -17.87
CA VAL A 77 -6.84 18.47 -17.96
C VAL A 77 -7.28 18.90 -16.56
N LEU A 78 -7.50 17.96 -15.64
CA LEU A 78 -7.87 18.24 -14.25
C LEU A 78 -6.83 19.14 -13.54
N ILE A 79 -5.52 18.85 -13.68
CA ILE A 79 -4.45 19.70 -13.11
C ILE A 79 -4.60 21.13 -13.59
N LYS A 80 -4.74 21.31 -14.91
CA LYS A 80 -4.81 22.64 -15.53
C LYS A 80 -6.08 23.38 -15.11
N ILE A 81 -7.21 22.68 -15.02
CA ILE A 81 -8.45 23.26 -14.48
C ILE A 81 -8.23 23.75 -13.06
N LYS A 82 -7.59 22.95 -12.20
CA LYS A 82 -7.40 23.29 -10.78
C LYS A 82 -6.36 24.38 -10.55
N GLN A 83 -5.40 24.55 -11.45
CA GLN A 83 -4.50 25.71 -11.45
C GLN A 83 -5.23 27.02 -11.78
N ILE A 84 -6.22 26.99 -12.68
CA ILE A 84 -6.98 28.19 -13.09
C ILE A 84 -8.15 28.46 -12.11
N TYR A 85 -8.86 27.40 -11.71
CA TYR A 85 -10.04 27.45 -10.85
C TYR A 85 -9.95 26.36 -9.76
N PRO A 86 -9.26 26.62 -8.63
CA PRO A 86 -9.09 25.64 -7.56
C PRO A 86 -10.41 25.05 -7.02
N ASP A 87 -11.42 25.91 -6.89
CA ASP A 87 -12.72 25.56 -6.28
C ASP A 87 -13.77 25.04 -7.28
N LEU A 88 -13.47 25.00 -8.59
CA LEU A 88 -14.43 24.51 -9.58
C LEU A 88 -14.60 23.00 -9.41
N PRO A 89 -15.81 22.48 -9.09
CA PRO A 89 -15.99 21.04 -8.96
C PRO A 89 -15.81 20.35 -10.32
N VAL A 90 -14.95 19.32 -10.33
CA VAL A 90 -14.66 18.49 -11.51
C VAL A 90 -15.03 17.05 -11.17
N ILE A 91 -15.99 16.49 -11.89
CA ILE A 91 -16.46 15.11 -11.75
C ILE A 91 -15.79 14.29 -12.84
N MET A 92 -15.04 13.25 -12.47
CA MET A 92 -14.38 12.41 -13.46
C MET A 92 -15.32 11.31 -13.97
N ILE A 93 -15.23 10.96 -15.26
CA ILE A 93 -15.87 9.78 -15.83
C ILE A 93 -14.79 8.74 -16.18
N SER A 94 -15.04 7.47 -15.87
CA SER A 94 -14.15 6.37 -16.27
C SER A 94 -14.89 5.20 -16.91
N GLY A 95 -14.44 4.78 -18.10
CA GLY A 95 -14.90 3.55 -18.76
C GLY A 95 -14.35 2.26 -18.18
N HIS A 96 -13.25 2.35 -17.43
CA HIS A 96 -12.61 1.25 -16.71
C HIS A 96 -12.29 1.80 -15.31
N ALA A 97 -13.29 1.86 -14.44
CA ALA A 97 -13.09 2.37 -13.08
C ALA A 97 -12.16 1.41 -12.33
N THR A 98 -10.86 1.70 -12.37
CA THR A 98 -9.94 1.22 -11.36
C THR A 98 -9.92 2.24 -10.24
N ILE A 99 -10.02 1.77 -9.01
CA ILE A 99 -9.95 2.58 -7.79
C ILE A 99 -8.71 3.51 -7.80
N ALA A 100 -7.61 3.09 -8.45
CA ALA A 100 -6.40 3.87 -8.62
C ALA A 100 -6.61 5.18 -9.41
N THR A 101 -7.43 5.16 -10.46
CA THR A 101 -7.70 6.33 -11.29
C THR A 101 -8.62 7.32 -10.57
N ALA A 102 -9.63 6.82 -9.86
CA ALA A 102 -10.52 7.64 -9.03
C ALA A 102 -9.74 8.34 -7.90
N ILE A 103 -8.83 7.62 -7.22
CA ILE A 103 -8.01 8.18 -6.14
C ILE A 103 -6.99 9.20 -6.66
N ARG A 104 -6.34 8.95 -7.81
CA ARG A 104 -5.43 9.92 -8.44
C ARG A 104 -6.18 11.22 -8.75
N ALA A 105 -7.38 11.13 -9.31
CA ALA A 105 -8.21 12.29 -9.57
C ALA A 105 -8.63 13.04 -8.29
N THR A 106 -9.08 12.33 -7.24
CA THR A 106 -9.47 12.96 -5.97
C THR A 106 -8.29 13.71 -5.32
N ARG A 107 -7.08 13.14 -5.33
CA ARG A 107 -5.86 13.82 -4.83
C ARG A 107 -5.51 15.09 -5.59
N MET A 108 -5.90 15.14 -6.86
CA MET A 108 -5.63 16.25 -7.76
C MET A 108 -6.79 17.27 -7.75
N GLY A 109 -7.71 17.14 -6.79
CA GLY A 109 -8.79 18.08 -6.53
C GLY A 109 -10.11 17.77 -7.25
N ALA A 110 -10.26 16.60 -7.87
CA ALA A 110 -11.56 16.18 -8.39
C ALA A 110 -12.59 16.10 -7.26
N PHE A 111 -13.83 16.51 -7.57
CA PHE A 111 -14.94 16.53 -6.63
C PHE A 111 -15.46 15.12 -6.36
N ASP A 112 -15.70 14.34 -7.41
CA ASP A 112 -16.21 12.96 -7.33
C ASP A 112 -15.94 12.24 -8.67
N PHE A 113 -16.35 10.97 -8.78
CA PHE A 113 -16.26 10.20 -10.01
C PHE A 113 -17.58 9.51 -10.37
N VAL A 114 -17.74 9.18 -11.64
CA VAL A 114 -18.85 8.39 -12.19
C VAL A 114 -18.27 7.30 -13.08
N GLU A 115 -18.72 6.06 -12.88
CA GLU A 115 -18.30 4.91 -13.69
C GLU A 115 -19.18 4.79 -14.95
N LYS A 116 -18.58 4.48 -16.11
CA LYS A 116 -19.34 4.06 -17.30
C LYS A 116 -19.67 2.55 -17.16
N PRO A 117 -20.86 2.09 -17.56
CA PRO A 117 -21.90 2.83 -18.28
C PRO A 117 -22.61 3.84 -17.38
N LEU A 118 -22.81 5.04 -17.92
CA LEU A 118 -23.38 6.17 -17.17
C LEU A 118 -24.84 5.88 -16.81
N ASP A 119 -25.10 5.83 -15.50
CA ASP A 119 -26.46 5.73 -15.00
C ASP A 119 -27.04 7.15 -14.77
N MET A 120 -28.29 7.36 -15.17
CA MET A 120 -28.94 8.67 -15.12
C MET A 120 -29.04 9.23 -13.69
N ASN A 121 -29.38 8.39 -12.72
CA ASN A 121 -29.66 8.82 -11.35
C ASN A 121 -28.38 9.17 -10.59
N GLY A 122 -27.34 8.34 -10.69
CA GLY A 122 -26.03 8.50 -10.09
C GLY A 122 -25.30 9.70 -10.65
N THR A 123 -25.30 9.87 -11.99
CA THR A 123 -24.71 11.05 -12.64
C THR A 123 -25.36 12.35 -12.13
N LEU A 124 -26.69 12.40 -12.10
CA LEU A 124 -27.42 13.57 -11.60
C LEU A 124 -27.22 13.84 -10.12
N LEU A 125 -27.18 12.78 -9.30
CA LEU A 125 -26.93 12.91 -7.87
C LEU A 125 -25.54 13.50 -7.60
N THR A 126 -24.52 13.06 -8.34
CA THR A 126 -23.15 13.58 -8.23
C THR A 126 -23.07 15.04 -8.67
N VAL A 127 -23.74 15.42 -9.75
CA VAL A 127 -23.83 16.82 -10.19
C VAL A 127 -24.57 17.70 -9.16
N LYS A 128 -25.67 17.23 -8.58
CA LYS A 128 -26.41 17.97 -7.55
C LYS A 128 -25.58 18.16 -6.27
N ARG A 129 -24.79 17.16 -5.88
CA ARG A 129 -23.80 17.26 -4.79
C ARG A 129 -22.71 18.28 -5.11
N ALA A 130 -22.15 18.24 -6.33
CA ALA A 130 -21.13 19.18 -6.79
C ALA A 130 -21.60 20.64 -6.78
N LEU A 131 -22.88 20.88 -7.07
CA LEU A 131 -23.49 22.21 -7.05
C LEU A 131 -23.95 22.66 -5.64
N GLY A 132 -23.75 21.84 -4.60
CA GLY A 132 -24.13 22.17 -3.21
C GLY A 132 -25.63 22.20 -2.97
N ILE A 133 -26.43 21.52 -3.78
CA ILE A 133 -27.91 21.51 -3.70
C ILE A 133 -28.40 20.58 -2.58
N LEU A 134 -27.56 19.65 -2.10
CA LEU A 134 -27.83 18.74 -0.99
C LEU A 134 -26.93 19.10 0.20
N SER A 135 -27.47 19.82 1.19
CA SER A 135 -26.76 20.15 2.43
C SER A 135 -27.14 19.20 3.58
N SER A 136 -26.13 18.61 4.21
CA SER A 136 -26.20 17.78 5.41
C SER A 136 -26.82 18.50 6.63
N GLY A 137 -27.89 17.93 7.20
CA GLY A 137 -28.57 18.42 8.41
C GLY A 137 -29.35 17.33 9.18
N SER A 138 -28.82 17.00 10.36
CA SER A 138 -29.42 16.53 11.64
C SER A 138 -30.73 15.70 11.74
N SER A 139 -30.56 14.61 12.51
CA SER A 139 -31.40 13.99 13.56
C SER A 139 -32.66 13.16 13.24
N SER A 140 -32.57 11.89 13.67
CA SER A 140 -33.60 10.99 14.21
C SER A 140 -34.90 10.81 13.44
N ASP A 141 -35.00 9.70 12.71
CA ASP A 141 -35.98 8.68 13.08
C ASP A 141 -35.60 7.32 12.46
N SER A 142 -35.79 6.30 13.28
CA SER A 142 -35.59 4.89 12.98
C SER A 142 -36.44 4.44 11.78
N LEU A 143 -35.79 3.92 10.75
CA LEU A 143 -36.40 2.96 9.83
C LEU A 143 -35.42 1.82 9.58
N ASP A 144 -35.69 0.74 10.29
CA ASP A 144 -35.25 -0.62 9.97
C ASP A 144 -35.67 -0.96 8.53
N ILE A 145 -34.71 -1.14 7.63
CA ILE A 145 -34.88 -1.99 6.45
C ILE A 145 -33.66 -2.90 6.33
N SER A 146 -33.93 -4.14 6.68
CA SER A 146 -33.09 -5.30 6.51
C SER A 146 -32.79 -5.61 5.04
N ALA A 147 -31.59 -6.18 4.83
CA ALA A 147 -31.13 -6.93 3.66
C ALA A 147 -30.86 -6.17 2.35
N THR A 148 -29.59 -5.90 2.06
CA THR A 148 -28.75 -6.76 1.19
C THR A 148 -27.31 -6.23 1.14
N GLU A 149 -26.37 -7.14 1.31
CA GLU A 149 -24.96 -6.88 1.62
C GLU A 149 -24.21 -6.21 0.45
N GLY A 150 -23.86 -4.94 0.62
CA GLY A 150 -22.94 -4.19 -0.24
C GLY A 150 -22.09 -3.28 0.63
N GLY A 151 -20.84 -3.67 0.87
CA GLY A 151 -19.93 -2.98 1.78
C GLY A 151 -19.49 -1.61 1.27
N GLU A 152 -19.86 -0.55 2.00
CA GLU A 152 -19.26 0.77 1.87
C GLU A 152 -17.77 0.70 2.25
N LEU A 153 -16.89 1.06 1.32
CA LEU A 153 -15.47 1.30 1.60
C LEU A 153 -15.35 2.56 2.46
N GLN A 154 -15.07 2.40 3.76
CA GLN A 154 -14.74 3.52 4.65
C GLN A 154 -13.39 4.13 4.28
N VAL A 155 -13.39 5.13 3.40
CA VAL A 155 -12.22 5.98 3.16
C VAL A 155 -12.23 7.09 4.21
N GLY A 156 -11.32 7.02 5.19
CA GLY A 156 -10.99 8.18 6.04
C GLY A 156 -11.15 8.05 7.55
N ARG A 157 -11.08 6.85 8.14
CA ARG A 157 -10.93 6.76 9.61
C ARG A 157 -9.56 7.29 10.02
N ILE A 158 -9.54 8.43 10.74
CA ILE A 158 -8.38 8.88 11.51
C ILE A 158 -8.18 7.84 12.61
N TRP A 159 -7.07 7.10 12.55
CA TRP A 159 -6.74 6.10 13.56
C TRP A 159 -6.29 6.77 14.85
N ASP A 160 -6.93 6.41 15.97
CA ASP A 160 -6.45 6.81 17.29
C ASP A 160 -5.33 5.83 17.71
N PRO A 161 -4.11 6.31 18.00
CA PRO A 161 -3.03 5.48 18.54
C PRO A 161 -3.41 4.69 19.80
N SER A 162 -4.44 5.09 20.55
CA SER A 162 -4.97 4.35 21.69
C SER A 162 -5.59 3.00 21.32
N GLU A 163 -6.03 2.84 20.07
CA GLU A 163 -6.61 1.61 19.53
C GLU A 163 -5.55 0.60 19.06
N LEU A 164 -4.28 1.02 19.01
CA LEU A 164 -3.16 0.15 18.63
C LEU A 164 -2.73 -0.73 19.81
N ASN A 165 -2.48 -2.01 19.55
CA ASN A 165 -1.86 -2.90 20.52
C ASN A 165 -0.35 -2.63 20.66
N THR A 166 -0.01 -1.49 21.25
CA THR A 166 1.37 -1.06 21.51
C THR A 166 2.03 -1.78 22.69
N VAL A 167 1.28 -2.58 23.45
CA VAL A 167 1.77 -3.25 24.67
C VAL A 167 2.94 -4.18 24.35
N ALA A 168 2.91 -4.86 23.21
CA ALA A 168 3.99 -5.75 22.77
C ALA A 168 5.34 -5.04 22.66
N PHE A 169 5.35 -3.73 22.34
CA PHE A 169 6.58 -2.95 22.13
C PHE A 169 7.04 -2.18 23.38
N LYS A 170 6.18 -2.07 24.41
CA LYS A 170 6.44 -1.36 25.67
C LYS A 170 7.33 -2.12 26.66
N SER A 171 7.68 -3.37 26.38
CA SER A 171 8.56 -4.16 27.25
C SER A 171 9.92 -3.48 27.40
N GLY A 172 10.37 -3.25 28.64
CA GLY A 172 11.71 -2.74 28.97
C GLY A 172 12.78 -3.83 29.04
N ALA A 173 12.46 -5.07 28.64
CA ALA A 173 13.39 -6.20 28.68
C ALA A 173 14.53 -6.09 27.65
N TRP A 174 14.40 -5.20 26.66
CA TRP A 174 15.38 -5.03 25.60
C TRP A 174 16.58 -4.23 26.09
N ARG A 175 17.79 -4.80 25.92
CA ARG A 175 19.07 -4.21 26.31
C ARG A 175 19.88 -3.94 25.06
N GLY A 176 20.53 -2.80 24.99
CA GLY A 176 21.36 -2.41 23.85
C GLY A 176 21.57 -0.90 23.79
N ARG A 177 22.18 -0.42 22.70
CA ARG A 177 22.35 1.01 22.46
C ARG A 177 20.99 1.68 22.24
N SER A 178 20.81 2.86 22.82
CA SER A 178 19.68 3.72 22.50
C SER A 178 19.85 4.29 21.10
N ILE A 179 18.80 4.19 20.28
CA ILE A 179 18.77 4.68 18.92
C ILE A 179 17.51 5.52 18.72
N PRO A 180 17.57 6.59 17.90
CA PRO A 180 16.38 7.39 17.61
C PRO A 180 15.34 6.52 16.91
N GLN A 181 14.08 6.74 17.28
CA GLN A 181 12.94 6.14 16.57
C GLN A 181 12.77 6.84 15.22
N LYS A 182 12.15 6.14 14.27
CA LYS A 182 11.87 6.71 12.95
C LYS A 182 10.48 6.35 12.46
N THR A 183 9.92 7.28 11.70
CA THR A 183 8.66 7.10 10.95
C THR A 183 8.77 7.79 9.59
N LEU A 184 7.79 7.62 8.70
CA LEU A 184 7.77 8.35 7.43
C LEU A 184 7.39 9.83 7.66
N LYS A 185 7.86 10.75 6.82
CA LYS A 185 7.49 12.18 6.91
C LYS A 185 6.04 12.46 6.54
N GLY A 186 5.39 11.54 5.83
CA GLY A 186 4.01 11.67 5.39
C GLY A 186 3.42 10.32 5.00
N THR A 187 2.15 10.34 4.61
CA THR A 187 1.42 9.14 4.20
C THR A 187 1.85 8.68 2.80
N ALA A 188 2.15 7.39 2.68
CA ALA A 188 2.54 6.74 1.42
C ALA A 188 1.43 5.86 0.88
N LEU A 189 1.27 5.79 -0.44
CA LEU A 189 0.42 4.77 -1.05
C LEU A 189 1.15 4.04 -2.17
N LEU A 190 0.98 2.73 -2.17
CA LEU A 190 1.52 1.83 -3.18
C LEU A 190 0.43 0.88 -3.64
N TYR A 191 0.35 0.60 -4.93
CA TYR A 191 -0.60 -0.37 -5.48
C TYR A 191 0.16 -1.40 -6.31
N GLY A 192 -0.32 -2.64 -6.26
CA GLY A 192 0.25 -3.73 -7.02
C GLY A 192 -0.64 -4.97 -6.99
N GLN A 193 -0.03 -6.13 -7.14
CA GLN A 193 -0.68 -7.42 -7.08
C GLN A 193 -0.02 -8.27 -5.99
N GLY A 194 -0.80 -9.04 -5.24
CA GLY A 194 -0.22 -10.04 -4.32
C GLY A 194 0.42 -11.18 -5.11
N LEU A 195 1.55 -11.71 -4.63
CA LEU A 195 2.28 -12.81 -5.30
C LEU A 195 1.46 -14.10 -5.28
N HIS A 196 0.91 -14.45 -4.12
CA HIS A 196 0.26 -15.74 -3.92
C HIS A 196 -1.20 -15.68 -4.31
N SER A 197 -1.94 -14.66 -3.85
CA SER A 197 -3.37 -14.53 -4.15
C SER A 197 -3.65 -14.14 -5.59
N GLY A 198 -2.72 -13.43 -6.25
CA GLY A 198 -2.95 -12.82 -7.56
C GLY A 198 -4.02 -11.72 -7.55
N LYS A 199 -4.49 -11.27 -6.38
CA LYS A 199 -5.47 -10.19 -6.27
C LYS A 199 -4.77 -8.84 -6.33
N LYS A 200 -5.47 -7.82 -6.84
CA LYS A 200 -5.00 -6.43 -6.71
C LYS A 200 -4.91 -6.10 -5.22
N SER A 201 -3.77 -5.59 -4.80
CA SER A 201 -3.52 -5.15 -3.43
C SER A 201 -3.01 -3.71 -3.41
N GLY A 202 -3.26 -3.04 -2.29
CA GLY A 202 -2.80 -1.68 -2.04
C GLY A 202 -2.28 -1.57 -0.63
N LEU A 203 -1.28 -0.73 -0.45
CA LEU A 203 -0.71 -0.33 0.83
C LEU A 203 -1.00 1.14 1.07
N ILE A 204 -1.43 1.45 2.28
CA ILE A 204 -1.39 2.81 2.82
C ILE A 204 -0.46 2.79 4.02
N LEU A 205 0.62 3.56 3.96
CA LEU A 205 1.60 3.67 5.05
C LEU A 205 1.39 5.01 5.75
N GLU A 206 0.98 4.98 7.00
CA GLU A 206 0.69 6.17 7.80
C GLU A 206 1.70 6.30 8.95
N PRO A 207 2.37 7.46 9.08
CA PRO A 207 3.27 7.70 10.20
C PRO A 207 2.56 7.54 11.55
N LEU A 208 3.22 6.88 12.50
CA LEU A 208 2.70 6.72 13.86
C LEU A 208 3.54 7.48 14.88
N PRO A 209 2.97 7.86 16.04
CA PRO A 209 3.74 8.46 17.13
C PRO A 209 4.84 7.53 17.68
N PRO A 210 5.80 8.07 18.47
CA PRO A 210 6.82 7.26 19.13
C PRO A 210 6.23 6.15 20.00
N ASN A 211 6.96 5.05 20.12
CA ASN A 211 6.63 3.84 20.88
C ASN A 211 5.41 3.07 20.37
N SER A 212 5.00 3.34 19.13
CA SER A 212 3.91 2.60 18.51
C SER A 212 4.38 1.22 18.06
N GLY A 213 5.51 1.13 17.36
CA GLY A 213 5.86 -0.08 16.60
C GLY A 213 5.22 -0.11 15.22
N ILE A 214 5.46 -1.18 14.46
CA ILE A 214 4.86 -1.41 13.14
C ILE A 214 3.58 -2.23 13.30
N HIS A 215 2.53 -1.80 12.62
CA HIS A 215 1.21 -2.38 12.70
C HIS A 215 0.59 -2.57 11.31
N PHE A 216 -0.18 -3.64 11.15
CA PHE A 216 -0.99 -3.88 9.96
C PHE A 216 -2.48 -3.84 10.30
N VAL A 217 -3.29 -3.39 9.34
CA VAL A 217 -4.76 -3.39 9.45
C VAL A 217 -5.39 -3.58 8.07
N GLY A 218 -6.52 -4.29 8.01
CA GLY A 218 -7.33 -4.36 6.80
C GLY A 218 -7.86 -2.98 6.39
N VAL A 219 -8.01 -2.73 5.08
CA VAL A 219 -8.45 -1.41 4.58
C VAL A 219 -9.81 -0.98 5.16
N SER A 220 -10.70 -1.95 5.38
CA SER A 220 -12.03 -1.74 5.97
C SER A 220 -12.16 -2.28 7.40
N GLU A 221 -11.05 -2.67 8.01
CA GLU A 221 -11.05 -3.32 9.31
C GLU A 221 -10.60 -2.36 10.42
N THR A 222 -11.03 -2.66 11.65
CA THR A 222 -10.68 -1.91 12.86
C THR A 222 -9.85 -2.74 13.83
N THR A 223 -9.52 -3.99 13.48
CA THR A 223 -8.61 -4.81 14.28
C THR A 223 -7.21 -4.62 13.74
N VAL A 224 -6.26 -4.36 14.64
CA VAL A 224 -4.86 -4.14 14.25
C VAL A 224 -4.03 -5.34 14.67
N VAL A 225 -3.22 -5.84 13.74
CA VAL A 225 -2.22 -6.86 14.02
C VAL A 225 -0.83 -6.22 14.12
N PRO A 226 -0.14 -6.30 15.28
CA PRO A 226 1.25 -5.89 15.38
C PRO A 226 2.15 -6.74 14.48
N ALA A 227 3.11 -6.11 13.81
CA ALA A 227 4.17 -6.81 13.09
C ALA A 227 5.19 -7.37 14.08
N TYR A 228 4.79 -8.41 14.79
CA TYR A 228 5.55 -9.00 15.89
C TYR A 228 5.43 -10.52 15.89
N VAL A 229 6.49 -11.20 16.33
CA VAL A 229 6.68 -12.65 16.20
C VAL A 229 5.54 -13.48 16.78
N ASP A 230 4.88 -13.00 17.83
CA ASP A 230 3.76 -13.67 18.50
C ASP A 230 2.51 -13.74 17.62
N PHE A 231 2.39 -12.86 16.62
CA PHE A 231 1.27 -12.79 15.69
C PHE A 231 1.53 -13.52 14.37
N VAL A 232 2.70 -14.16 14.21
CA VAL A 232 3.00 -14.94 13.01
C VAL A 232 2.15 -16.21 13.00
N GLU A 233 1.27 -16.30 12.00
CA GLU A 233 0.38 -17.44 11.79
C GLU A 233 1.05 -18.54 10.95
N SER A 234 1.63 -18.16 9.80
CA SER A 234 2.20 -19.13 8.86
C SER A 234 3.47 -18.62 8.20
N THR A 235 4.32 -19.57 7.80
CA THR A 235 5.66 -19.34 7.22
C THR A 235 5.95 -20.26 6.03
N GLY A 236 4.90 -20.85 5.43
CA GLY A 236 5.04 -21.92 4.43
C GLY A 236 5.75 -21.48 3.15
N PHE A 237 5.35 -20.33 2.59
CA PHE A 237 5.94 -19.76 1.37
C PHE A 237 6.20 -18.26 1.48
N ALA A 238 5.68 -17.63 2.53
CA ALA A 238 5.77 -16.23 2.86
C ALA A 238 5.50 -16.09 4.36
N THR A 239 5.89 -14.97 4.96
CA THR A 239 5.56 -14.66 6.35
C THR A 239 4.18 -14.01 6.41
N THR A 240 3.27 -14.62 7.16
CA THR A 240 1.90 -14.12 7.36
C THR A 240 1.62 -13.90 8.84
N ILE A 241 1.12 -12.71 9.17
CA ILE A 241 0.65 -12.35 10.51
C ILE A 241 -0.88 -12.30 10.56
N ARG A 242 -1.46 -12.68 11.70
CA ARG A 242 -2.90 -12.60 11.96
C ARG A 242 -3.20 -12.16 13.38
N PHE A 243 -4.23 -11.32 13.53
CA PHE A 243 -4.90 -11.12 14.81
C PHE A 243 -6.40 -10.92 14.59
N GLY A 244 -7.21 -11.77 15.20
CA GLY A 244 -8.65 -11.82 14.91
C GLY A 244 -8.88 -12.15 13.43
N GLU A 245 -9.70 -11.34 12.76
CA GLU A 245 -10.00 -11.48 11.33
C GLU A 245 -8.93 -10.83 10.44
N THR A 246 -8.17 -9.89 10.98
CA THR A 246 -7.12 -9.16 10.26
C THR A 246 -5.92 -10.04 9.99
N GLN A 247 -5.51 -10.08 8.72
CA GLN A 247 -4.32 -10.78 8.26
C GLN A 247 -3.50 -9.94 7.28
N ALA A 248 -2.19 -10.15 7.28
CA ALA A 248 -1.29 -9.64 6.26
C ALA A 248 -0.23 -10.70 5.92
N GLY A 249 -0.22 -11.17 4.67
CA GLY A 249 0.78 -12.08 4.12
C GLY A 249 1.83 -11.38 3.28
N THR A 250 2.93 -12.09 3.03
CA THR A 250 4.05 -11.65 2.16
C THR A 250 4.68 -10.34 2.66
N ILE A 251 4.78 -10.19 3.99
CA ILE A 251 5.24 -8.94 4.62
C ILE A 251 6.77 -8.78 4.57
N GLU A 252 7.51 -9.86 4.36
CA GLU A 252 8.97 -9.95 4.50
C GLU A 252 9.75 -8.91 3.67
N HIS A 253 9.34 -8.62 2.43
CA HIS A 253 10.07 -7.66 1.58
C HIS A 253 9.87 -6.22 2.04
N LEU A 254 8.64 -5.88 2.43
CA LEU A 254 8.31 -4.60 3.03
C LEU A 254 9.02 -4.43 4.38
N MET A 255 8.96 -5.44 5.24
CA MET A 255 9.64 -5.44 6.53
C MET A 255 11.15 -5.33 6.38
N SER A 256 11.74 -5.94 5.34
CA SER A 256 13.16 -5.82 5.03
C SER A 256 13.56 -4.38 4.71
N ALA A 257 12.79 -3.69 3.86
CA ALA A 257 13.00 -2.28 3.57
C ALA A 257 12.80 -1.41 4.82
N LEU A 258 11.73 -1.64 5.60
CA LEU A 258 11.48 -0.89 6.84
C LEU A 258 12.63 -1.04 7.83
N HIS A 259 13.19 -2.26 7.98
CA HIS A 259 14.33 -2.53 8.84
C HIS A 259 15.58 -1.78 8.38
N ALA A 260 15.89 -1.81 7.08
CA ALA A 260 17.04 -1.12 6.50
C ALA A 260 16.96 0.41 6.72
N TYR A 261 15.79 1.01 6.51
CA TYR A 261 15.56 2.44 6.80
C TYR A 261 15.44 2.74 8.30
N GLY A 262 15.31 1.71 9.14
CA GLY A 262 15.17 1.81 10.58
C GLY A 262 13.83 2.38 11.04
N ILE A 263 12.77 2.23 10.23
CA ILE A 263 11.43 2.72 10.54
C ILE A 263 10.85 1.89 11.68
N SER A 264 10.62 2.51 12.83
CA SER A 264 10.11 1.86 14.04
C SER A 264 8.61 2.02 14.22
N ASN A 265 8.00 3.11 13.74
CA ASN A 265 6.60 3.45 14.00
C ASN A 265 5.84 3.66 12.70
N LEU A 266 4.93 2.76 12.35
CA LEU A 266 4.18 2.84 11.10
C LEU A 266 2.88 2.04 11.16
N LEU A 267 1.79 2.60 10.63
CA LEU A 267 0.55 1.88 10.37
C LEU A 267 0.50 1.51 8.89
N ILE A 268 0.23 0.24 8.60
CA ILE A 268 0.23 -0.33 7.26
C ILE A 268 -1.17 -0.86 6.98
N LYS A 269 -1.95 -0.14 6.16
CA LYS A 269 -3.25 -0.63 5.71
C LYS A 269 -3.06 -1.50 4.48
N CYS A 270 -3.47 -2.75 4.55
CA CYS A 270 -3.26 -3.73 3.50
C CYS A 270 -4.44 -4.69 3.42
N ASN A 271 -4.87 -5.06 2.21
CA ASN A 271 -5.98 -6.00 2.04
C ASN A 271 -5.46 -7.45 1.94
N GLY A 272 -5.09 -8.05 3.08
CA GLY A 272 -4.74 -9.47 3.20
C GLY A 272 -3.33 -9.86 2.75
N GLU A 273 -2.77 -9.24 1.70
CA GLU A 273 -1.43 -9.57 1.18
C GLU A 273 -0.70 -8.31 0.70
N VAL A 274 0.55 -8.14 1.11
CA VAL A 274 1.41 -7.04 0.64
C VAL A 274 1.69 -7.24 -0.86
N PRO A 275 1.56 -6.19 -1.70
CA PRO A 275 1.85 -6.29 -3.12
C PRO A 275 3.32 -6.65 -3.35
N VAL A 276 3.55 -7.62 -4.23
CA VAL A 276 4.89 -8.16 -4.52
C VAL A 276 5.77 -7.21 -5.32
N MET A 277 5.15 -6.21 -5.96
CA MET A 277 5.83 -5.27 -6.85
C MET A 277 6.59 -6.01 -7.94
N ASP A 278 7.90 -5.82 -8.04
CA ASP A 278 8.77 -6.54 -8.97
C ASP A 278 9.41 -7.80 -8.38
N GLY A 279 8.99 -8.23 -7.19
CA GLY A 279 9.57 -9.36 -6.46
C GLY A 279 10.71 -9.01 -5.52
N SER A 280 11.10 -7.74 -5.44
CA SER A 280 12.20 -7.26 -4.61
C SER A 280 11.76 -6.12 -3.69
N ALA A 281 12.66 -5.62 -2.86
CA ALA A 281 12.38 -4.51 -1.95
C ALA A 281 12.65 -3.12 -2.55
N LYS A 282 13.12 -3.05 -3.80
CA LYS A 282 13.57 -1.79 -4.42
C LYS A 282 12.47 -0.72 -4.50
N ASP A 283 11.24 -1.13 -4.80
CA ASP A 283 10.14 -0.19 -5.02
C ASP A 283 9.66 0.40 -3.68
N PHE A 284 9.76 -0.37 -2.58
CA PHE A 284 9.58 0.15 -1.23
C PHE A 284 10.67 1.15 -0.85
N CYS A 285 11.93 0.87 -1.21
CA CYS A 285 13.03 1.81 -0.96
C CYS A 285 12.82 3.13 -1.71
N ALA A 286 12.46 3.07 -3.00
CA ALA A 286 12.18 4.25 -3.80
C ALA A 286 11.04 5.10 -3.19
N LEU A 287 9.98 4.45 -2.70
CA LEU A 287 8.88 5.11 -2.00
C LEU A 287 9.36 5.81 -0.71
N PHE A 288 10.22 5.17 0.07
CA PHE A 288 10.74 5.74 1.31
C PHE A 288 11.71 6.89 1.05
N ASP A 289 12.50 6.83 -0.02
CA ASP A 289 13.37 7.92 -0.46
C ASP A 289 12.56 9.13 -0.92
N GLU A 290 11.48 8.92 -1.67
CA GLU A 290 10.58 9.98 -2.16
C GLU A 290 9.88 10.71 -1.00
N ILE A 291 9.33 9.97 -0.04
CA ILE A 291 8.58 10.54 1.08
C ILE A 291 9.53 11.09 2.15
N GLY A 292 10.66 10.43 2.34
CA GLY A 292 11.62 10.70 3.40
C GLY A 292 11.21 10.17 4.76
N VAL A 293 12.21 10.05 5.63
CA VAL A 293 12.08 9.54 7.00
C VAL A 293 12.27 10.67 8.00
N SER A 294 11.48 10.67 9.08
CA SER A 294 11.60 11.58 10.22
C SER A 294 12.07 10.82 11.45
N GLU A 295 13.02 11.41 12.18
CA GLU A 295 13.38 10.93 13.50
C GLU A 295 12.35 11.34 14.55
N GLN A 296 12.25 10.55 15.60
CA GLN A 296 11.32 10.68 16.70
C GLN A 296 12.07 10.45 18.02
N ALA A 297 11.81 11.30 19.00
CA ALA A 297 12.34 11.13 20.34
C ALA A 297 11.60 10.00 21.08
N GLY A 298 12.33 9.22 21.87
CA GLY A 298 11.78 8.21 22.77
C GLY A 298 12.80 7.14 23.13
N ASP A 299 12.49 6.38 24.17
CA ASP A 299 13.36 5.32 24.68
C ASP A 299 13.24 4.07 23.82
N TRP A 300 14.07 3.99 22.77
CA TRP A 300 14.11 2.85 21.86
C TRP A 300 15.52 2.27 21.78
N CYS A 301 15.69 1.10 22.35
CA CYS A 301 16.96 0.37 22.26
C CYS A 301 16.89 -0.70 21.17
N GLU A 302 18.06 -0.98 20.60
CA GLU A 302 18.32 -2.22 19.86
C GLU A 302 18.35 -3.43 20.82
N ILE A 303 18.37 -4.62 20.23
CA ILE A 303 18.51 -5.91 20.91
C ILE A 303 19.96 -6.34 20.82
N GLU A 304 20.67 -6.33 21.94
CA GLU A 304 22.02 -6.89 22.04
C GLU A 304 21.97 -8.41 22.22
N VAL A 305 22.61 -9.13 21.30
CA VAL A 305 22.81 -10.57 21.43
C VAL A 305 24.00 -10.83 22.36
N LEU A 306 23.73 -11.43 23.52
CA LEU A 306 24.74 -11.71 24.54
C LEU A 306 25.34 -13.12 24.44
N GLU A 307 24.56 -14.07 23.94
CA GLU A 307 24.96 -15.47 23.81
C GLU A 307 24.51 -16.04 22.47
N PRO A 308 25.27 -16.99 21.90
CA PRO A 308 24.83 -17.69 20.71
C PRO A 308 23.50 -18.44 20.90
N ILE A 309 22.67 -18.41 19.85
CA ILE A 309 21.47 -19.23 19.68
C ILE A 309 21.65 -20.03 18.40
N HIS A 310 21.51 -21.35 18.47
CA HIS A 310 21.68 -22.24 17.34
C HIS A 310 20.42 -23.09 17.15
N ILE A 311 19.85 -23.03 15.95
CA ILE A 311 18.74 -23.87 15.50
C ILE A 311 19.23 -24.69 14.30
N GLU A 312 19.08 -26.02 14.37
CA GLU A 312 19.57 -26.95 13.35
C GLU A 312 18.52 -28.01 13.02
N LYS A 313 18.34 -28.29 11.73
CA LYS A 313 17.48 -29.34 11.19
C LYS A 313 18.17 -30.03 10.01
N GLY A 314 18.85 -31.14 10.28
CA GLY A 314 19.54 -31.90 9.25
C GLY A 314 20.70 -31.12 8.63
N ARG A 315 20.52 -30.61 7.41
CA ARG A 315 21.55 -29.81 6.70
C ARG A 315 21.32 -28.29 6.78
N GLU A 316 20.21 -27.90 7.37
CA GLU A 316 19.73 -26.52 7.48
C GLU A 316 20.04 -26.03 8.88
N PHE A 317 20.62 -24.84 9.00
CA PHE A 317 20.89 -24.26 10.30
C PHE A 317 20.87 -22.74 10.25
N ILE A 318 20.48 -22.13 11.37
CA ILE A 318 20.62 -20.70 11.62
C ILE A 318 21.22 -20.48 13.00
N ILE A 319 22.26 -19.65 13.05
CA ILE A 319 22.97 -19.26 14.26
C ILE A 319 22.85 -17.74 14.39
N LEU A 320 22.49 -17.26 15.57
CA LEU A 320 22.61 -15.86 15.95
C LEU A 320 23.66 -15.74 17.04
N GLU A 321 24.73 -14.98 16.80
CA GLU A 321 25.86 -14.84 17.71
C GLU A 321 26.14 -13.37 18.07
N PRO A 322 26.77 -13.09 19.23
CA PRO A 322 27.17 -11.73 19.60
C PRO A 322 28.06 -11.09 18.54
N HIS A 323 27.73 -9.87 18.14
CA HIS A 323 28.50 -9.07 17.19
C HIS A 323 28.17 -7.60 17.38
N ASP A 324 29.10 -6.69 17.08
CA ASP A 324 28.91 -5.25 17.33
C ASP A 324 27.94 -4.56 16.36
N THR A 325 27.60 -5.24 15.27
CA THR A 325 26.77 -4.71 14.18
C THR A 325 25.89 -5.83 13.62
N PHE A 326 24.76 -5.47 13.01
CA PHE A 326 23.89 -6.47 12.38
C PHE A 326 24.51 -6.97 11.08
N SER A 327 24.82 -8.26 11.02
CA SER A 327 25.35 -8.88 9.82
C SER A 327 24.73 -10.25 9.57
N ILE A 328 24.70 -10.66 8.31
CA ILE A 328 24.17 -11.96 7.87
C ILE A 328 25.20 -12.58 6.93
N ASP A 329 25.66 -13.79 7.24
CA ASP A 329 26.36 -14.68 6.32
C ASP A 329 25.42 -15.82 5.94
N TYR A 330 25.02 -15.86 4.68
CA TYR A 330 24.01 -16.80 4.19
C TYR A 330 24.61 -17.71 3.12
N THR A 331 24.41 -19.02 3.27
CA THR A 331 24.78 -20.06 2.30
C THR A 331 23.56 -20.75 1.71
N LEU A 332 23.43 -20.70 0.38
CA LEU A 332 22.55 -21.55 -0.42
C LEU A 332 23.32 -22.72 -1.01
N ASP A 333 22.66 -23.86 -1.13
CA ASP A 333 23.21 -25.13 -1.63
C ASP A 333 22.12 -25.91 -2.38
N TYR A 334 21.76 -25.39 -3.55
CA TYR A 334 20.83 -26.02 -4.49
C TYR A 334 21.58 -26.81 -5.56
N ALA A 335 20.88 -27.74 -6.21
CA ALA A 335 21.37 -28.33 -7.45
C ALA A 335 21.50 -27.24 -8.54
N ALA A 336 22.24 -27.55 -9.61
CA ALA A 336 22.21 -26.74 -10.82
C ALA A 336 20.75 -26.52 -11.28
N PRO A 337 20.40 -25.34 -11.82
CA PRO A 337 21.31 -24.27 -12.24
C PRO A 337 21.64 -23.20 -11.16
N VAL A 338 20.95 -23.18 -10.01
CA VAL A 338 21.21 -22.18 -8.95
C VAL A 338 22.57 -22.44 -8.28
N GLY A 339 22.86 -23.71 -8.01
CA GLY A 339 24.12 -24.13 -7.43
C GLY A 339 24.32 -23.68 -5.98
N ARG A 340 25.56 -23.81 -5.51
CA ARG A 340 25.98 -23.32 -4.20
C ARG A 340 26.38 -21.85 -4.30
N GLN A 341 25.81 -21.01 -3.43
CA GLN A 341 26.08 -19.59 -3.35
C GLN A 341 26.32 -19.21 -1.88
N GLN A 342 27.24 -18.29 -1.61
CA GLN A 342 27.45 -17.76 -0.27
C GLN A 342 27.67 -16.26 -0.35
N ARG A 343 27.01 -15.52 0.53
CA ARG A 343 27.14 -14.06 0.61
C ARG A 343 27.07 -13.62 2.06
N SER A 344 27.95 -12.70 2.42
CA SER A 344 27.87 -11.97 3.67
C SER A 344 27.46 -10.52 3.40
N PHE A 345 26.62 -9.96 4.26
CA PHE A 345 26.14 -8.58 4.18
C PHE A 345 26.02 -7.99 5.59
N MET A 346 26.32 -6.69 5.71
CA MET A 346 26.29 -5.95 6.97
C MET A 346 25.38 -4.74 6.80
N LEU A 347 24.34 -4.65 7.61
CA LEU A 347 23.29 -3.64 7.48
C LEU A 347 23.61 -2.40 8.32
N GLU A 348 24.63 -1.65 7.89
CA GLU A 348 24.99 -0.35 8.49
C GLU A 348 24.67 0.83 7.58
N ASP A 349 24.73 0.59 6.27
CA ASP A 349 24.61 1.61 5.25
C ASP A 349 23.39 1.35 4.36
N ILE A 350 22.52 2.35 4.25
CA ILE A 350 21.28 2.23 3.46
C ILE A 350 21.59 2.25 1.96
N GLU A 351 22.64 2.93 1.52
CA GLU A 351 23.17 2.92 0.16
C GLU A 351 23.61 1.51 -0.24
N ALA A 352 24.36 0.82 0.62
CA ALA A 352 24.75 -0.57 0.42
C ALA A 352 23.53 -1.50 0.33
N TYR A 353 22.55 -1.37 1.23
CA TYR A 353 21.32 -2.17 1.15
C TYR A 353 20.56 -1.95 -0.17
N ARG A 354 20.36 -0.68 -0.56
CA ARG A 354 19.64 -0.30 -1.80
C ARG A 354 20.31 -0.82 -3.06
N SER A 355 21.64 -0.83 -3.11
CA SER A 355 22.39 -1.24 -4.30
C SER A 355 22.68 -2.75 -4.35
N GLU A 356 22.88 -3.39 -3.20
CA GLU A 356 23.33 -4.78 -3.14
C GLU A 356 22.25 -5.80 -2.80
N ILE A 357 21.24 -5.43 -2.01
CA ILE A 357 20.27 -6.39 -1.46
C ILE A 357 18.87 -6.11 -1.99
N ALA A 358 18.38 -4.87 -1.82
CA ALA A 358 17.02 -4.47 -2.17
C ALA A 358 16.56 -4.85 -3.59
N PRO A 359 17.42 -4.83 -4.64
CA PRO A 359 17.00 -5.18 -6.00
C PRO A 359 16.87 -6.70 -6.24
N SER A 360 17.19 -7.56 -5.27
CA SER A 360 17.21 -9.01 -5.47
C SER A 360 15.81 -9.59 -5.43
N ARG A 361 15.35 -10.15 -6.54
CA ARG A 361 13.98 -10.65 -6.68
C ARG A 361 13.79 -12.03 -6.07
N THR A 362 12.56 -12.29 -5.63
CA THR A 362 12.11 -13.62 -5.24
C THR A 362 12.23 -14.59 -6.39
N PHE A 363 12.38 -15.87 -6.07
CA PHE A 363 12.62 -16.89 -7.07
C PHE A 363 11.88 -18.19 -6.78
N GLY A 364 11.61 -18.94 -7.84
CA GLY A 364 10.98 -20.26 -7.77
C GLY A 364 11.49 -21.16 -8.89
N PHE A 365 11.06 -22.42 -8.88
CA PHE A 365 11.46 -23.41 -9.88
C PHE A 365 10.26 -23.90 -10.68
N VAL A 366 10.45 -24.14 -11.98
CA VAL A 366 9.38 -24.63 -12.89
C VAL A 366 8.72 -25.90 -12.36
N LYS A 367 9.52 -26.81 -11.79
CA LYS A 367 9.05 -28.08 -11.20
C LYS A 367 8.05 -27.88 -10.05
N ASP A 368 8.11 -26.74 -9.36
CA ASP A 368 7.31 -26.47 -8.17
C ASP A 368 6.05 -25.64 -8.49
N VAL A 369 5.98 -24.98 -9.66
CA VAL A 369 4.87 -24.10 -10.06
C VAL A 369 3.52 -24.85 -10.05
N GLY A 370 3.46 -26.05 -10.63
CA GLY A 370 2.22 -26.83 -10.70
C GLY A 370 1.68 -27.21 -9.31
N MET A 371 2.57 -27.57 -8.39
CA MET A 371 2.21 -27.85 -6.99
C MET A 371 1.67 -26.59 -6.31
N LEU A 372 2.37 -25.46 -6.42
CA LEU A 372 1.96 -24.19 -5.83
C LEU A 372 0.58 -23.74 -6.33
N GLN A 373 0.37 -23.78 -7.65
CA GLN A 373 -0.92 -23.41 -8.24
C GLN A 373 -2.06 -24.34 -7.81
N SER A 374 -1.79 -25.65 -7.65
CA SER A 374 -2.79 -26.60 -7.13
C SER A 374 -3.21 -26.32 -5.68
N GLN A 375 -2.36 -25.62 -4.92
CA GLN A 375 -2.63 -25.16 -3.55
C GLN A 375 -3.20 -23.72 -3.51
N GLY A 376 -3.50 -23.12 -4.67
CA GLY A 376 -3.99 -21.74 -4.75
C GLY A 376 -2.93 -20.68 -4.49
N LEU A 377 -1.65 -21.02 -4.61
CA LEU A 377 -0.51 -20.13 -4.41
C LEU A 377 0.17 -19.76 -5.75
N ALA A 378 1.00 -18.73 -5.72
CA ALA A 378 1.74 -18.21 -6.89
C ALA A 378 0.83 -17.82 -8.08
N LEU A 379 -0.44 -17.47 -7.82
CA LEU A 379 -1.41 -17.07 -8.85
C LEU A 379 -1.11 -15.65 -9.40
N GLY A 380 -0.39 -14.85 -8.62
CA GLY A 380 0.09 -13.51 -8.97
C GLY A 380 1.48 -13.48 -9.59
N GLY A 381 2.12 -14.63 -9.79
CA GLY A 381 3.36 -14.71 -10.53
C GLY A 381 3.18 -14.13 -11.95
N ARG A 382 3.99 -13.13 -12.29
CA ARG A 382 4.09 -12.52 -13.61
C ARG A 382 5.56 -12.56 -14.03
N PHE A 383 5.81 -12.52 -15.34
CA PHE A 383 7.18 -12.68 -15.85
C PHE A 383 8.17 -11.62 -15.32
N ASP A 384 7.67 -10.49 -14.82
CA ASP A 384 8.41 -9.34 -14.31
C ASP A 384 8.56 -9.27 -12.79
N ASN A 385 7.87 -10.11 -12.01
CA ASN A 385 7.82 -9.99 -10.54
C ASN A 385 8.49 -11.13 -9.74
N PHE A 386 9.22 -12.03 -10.39
CA PHE A 386 10.07 -13.05 -9.76
C PHE A 386 11.09 -13.61 -10.77
N VAL A 387 12.03 -14.44 -10.31
CA VAL A 387 12.93 -15.23 -11.17
C VAL A 387 12.48 -16.69 -11.17
N LEU A 388 12.17 -17.23 -12.35
CA LEU A 388 11.78 -18.62 -12.55
C LEU A 388 12.97 -19.41 -13.09
N PHE A 389 13.44 -20.39 -12.32
CA PHE A 389 14.51 -21.30 -12.71
C PHE A 389 13.95 -22.57 -13.37
N GLY A 390 14.42 -22.83 -14.60
CA GLY A 390 14.24 -24.09 -15.32
C GLY A 390 15.44 -25.03 -15.14
N ALA A 391 15.62 -25.98 -16.06
CA ALA A 391 16.73 -26.93 -16.01
C ALA A 391 18.10 -26.27 -16.29
N GLU A 392 18.13 -25.30 -17.21
CA GLU A 392 19.38 -24.69 -17.73
C GLU A 392 19.70 -23.31 -17.13
N GLY A 393 18.81 -22.73 -16.31
CA GLY A 393 18.97 -21.39 -15.75
C GLY A 393 17.67 -20.65 -15.52
N ALA A 394 17.76 -19.34 -15.30
CA ALA A 394 16.61 -18.45 -15.27
C ALA A 394 15.97 -18.36 -16.67
N ILE A 395 14.65 -18.52 -16.78
CA ILE A 395 13.95 -18.63 -18.07
C ILE A 395 13.11 -17.41 -18.44
N ASN A 396 12.63 -16.64 -17.46
CA ASN A 396 11.74 -15.49 -17.69
C ASN A 396 12.47 -14.15 -17.75
N THR A 397 13.67 -14.08 -17.19
CA THR A 397 14.39 -12.81 -17.01
C THR A 397 15.87 -13.08 -16.83
N GLN A 398 16.69 -12.07 -17.09
CA GLN A 398 18.10 -12.09 -16.73
C GLN A 398 18.26 -11.80 -15.24
N LEU A 399 19.25 -12.42 -14.60
CA LEU A 399 19.56 -12.11 -13.21
C LEU A 399 20.14 -10.69 -13.12
N ARG A 400 19.74 -9.95 -12.09
CA ARG A 400 20.33 -8.64 -11.73
C ARG A 400 21.72 -8.81 -11.13
N PHE A 401 21.93 -9.93 -10.45
CA PHE A 401 23.20 -10.34 -9.86
C PHE A 401 23.42 -11.83 -10.12
N ASN A 402 24.67 -12.25 -10.35
CA ASN A 402 24.98 -13.67 -10.50
C ASN A 402 24.57 -14.49 -9.27
N ASP A 403 24.60 -13.86 -8.09
CA ASP A 403 24.22 -14.37 -6.77
C ASP A 403 22.86 -13.80 -6.29
N GLU A 404 21.96 -13.40 -7.20
CA GLU A 404 20.62 -12.85 -6.87
C GLU A 404 19.81 -13.76 -5.91
N PRO A 405 19.79 -15.11 -6.05
CA PRO A 405 19.06 -15.98 -5.13
C PRO A 405 19.52 -15.89 -3.67
N VAL A 406 20.84 -15.90 -3.39
CA VAL A 406 21.33 -15.79 -2.00
C VAL A 406 21.12 -14.39 -1.43
N ARG A 407 21.24 -13.34 -2.26
CA ARG A 407 20.91 -11.97 -1.84
C ARG A 407 19.44 -11.82 -1.47
N HIS A 408 18.54 -12.48 -2.20
CA HIS A 408 17.12 -12.49 -1.86
C HIS A 408 16.86 -13.20 -0.52
N LYS A 409 17.56 -14.32 -0.23
CA LYS A 409 17.44 -14.96 1.10
C LYS A 409 17.95 -14.08 2.23
N ILE A 410 18.98 -13.26 1.99
CA ILE A 410 19.41 -12.22 2.94
C ILE A 410 18.32 -11.16 3.09
N LEU A 411 17.70 -10.70 2.00
CA LEU A 411 16.57 -9.76 2.03
C LEU A 411 15.42 -10.30 2.89
N ASP A 412 15.00 -11.54 2.68
CA ASP A 412 13.96 -12.21 3.49
C ASP A 412 14.35 -12.24 4.97
N ALA A 413 15.58 -12.67 5.28
CA ALA A 413 16.05 -12.78 6.66
C ALA A 413 16.09 -11.40 7.35
N ILE A 414 16.52 -10.34 6.67
CA ILE A 414 16.48 -8.97 7.21
C ILE A 414 15.04 -8.58 7.58
N GLY A 415 14.06 -8.94 6.76
CA GLY A 415 12.65 -8.64 7.00
C GLY A 415 12.04 -9.45 8.15
N ASP A 416 12.21 -10.77 8.11
CA ASP A 416 11.67 -11.67 9.15
C ASP A 416 12.26 -11.32 10.52
N LEU A 417 13.57 -11.08 10.61
CA LEU A 417 14.24 -10.79 11.87
C LEU A 417 13.78 -9.46 12.50
N TYR A 418 13.16 -8.58 11.72
CA TYR A 418 12.60 -7.34 12.23
C TYR A 418 11.25 -7.52 12.96
N LEU A 419 10.69 -8.73 12.96
CA LEU A 419 9.47 -9.08 13.71
C LEU A 419 9.67 -9.21 15.22
N LEU A 420 10.86 -8.87 15.76
CA LEU A 420 10.99 -8.50 17.17
C LEU A 420 10.68 -7.02 17.43
N GLY A 421 10.35 -6.25 16.38
CA GLY A 421 10.04 -4.82 16.46
C GLY A 421 11.24 -3.92 16.73
N ARG A 422 12.46 -4.47 16.85
CA ARG A 422 13.69 -3.75 17.19
C ARG A 422 14.86 -4.25 16.34
N LYS A 423 15.84 -3.38 16.12
CA LYS A 423 17.09 -3.75 15.44
C LYS A 423 17.86 -4.74 16.30
N ILE A 424 18.50 -5.73 15.68
CA ILE A 424 19.34 -6.71 16.38
C ILE A 424 20.81 -6.33 16.19
N ARG A 425 21.57 -6.27 17.29
CA ARG A 425 23.03 -6.19 17.27
C ARG A 425 23.59 -7.60 17.49
N GLY A 426 23.97 -8.24 16.40
CA GLY A 426 24.41 -9.63 16.34
C GLY A 426 24.65 -10.08 14.91
N LYS A 427 25.34 -11.21 14.77
CA LYS A 427 25.62 -11.83 13.47
C LYS A 427 24.75 -13.07 13.29
N VAL A 428 24.13 -13.16 12.12
CA VAL A 428 23.39 -14.33 11.67
C VAL A 428 24.28 -15.14 10.74
N THR A 429 24.47 -16.42 11.02
CA THR A 429 25.08 -17.38 10.08
C THR A 429 24.02 -18.41 9.72
N ALA A 430 23.61 -18.46 8.46
CA ALA A 430 22.49 -19.27 7.98
C ALA A 430 22.88 -20.14 6.78
N LYS A 431 22.36 -21.36 6.75
CA LYS A 431 22.49 -22.27 5.61
C LYS A 431 21.14 -22.89 5.28
N MET A 432 20.67 -22.66 4.06
CA MET A 432 19.45 -23.29 3.52
C MET A 432 18.19 -23.07 4.38
N THR A 433 18.10 -21.97 5.11
CA THR A 433 16.98 -21.68 6.03
C THR A 433 15.83 -20.92 5.37
N GLY A 434 14.62 -21.12 5.87
CA GLY A 434 13.42 -20.39 5.43
C GLY A 434 12.85 -19.45 6.49
N HIS A 435 11.68 -18.89 6.19
CA HIS A 435 10.90 -18.06 7.13
C HIS A 435 10.64 -18.79 8.45
N SER A 436 10.29 -20.09 8.40
CA SER A 436 10.04 -20.89 9.60
C SER A 436 11.24 -20.94 10.55
N ASP A 437 12.46 -21.03 10.02
CA ASP A 437 13.68 -21.10 10.83
C ASP A 437 14.03 -19.72 11.41
N ASN A 438 13.86 -18.66 10.62
CA ASN A 438 14.01 -17.27 11.09
C ASN A 438 13.06 -16.99 12.28
N ILE A 439 11.79 -17.36 12.15
CA ILE A 439 10.80 -17.21 13.23
C ILE A 439 11.12 -18.09 14.44
N THR A 440 11.63 -19.31 14.21
CA THR A 440 12.08 -20.20 15.30
C THR A 440 13.22 -19.56 16.09
N LEU A 441 14.19 -18.95 15.38
CA LEU A 441 15.28 -18.20 15.99
C LEU A 441 14.77 -17.02 16.81
N LEU A 442 13.82 -16.24 16.27
CA LEU A 442 13.25 -15.09 16.99
C LEU A 442 12.55 -15.49 18.29
N LYS A 443 11.75 -16.56 18.26
CA LYS A 443 11.09 -17.11 19.46
C LYS A 443 12.11 -17.56 20.50
N ALA A 444 13.19 -18.22 20.07
CA ALA A 444 14.26 -18.62 20.97
C ALA A 444 14.96 -17.41 21.61
N LEU A 445 15.22 -16.34 20.85
CA LEU A 445 15.80 -15.10 21.36
C LEU A 445 14.86 -14.42 22.38
N GLN A 446 13.59 -14.30 22.06
CA GLN A 446 12.58 -13.70 22.94
C GLN A 446 12.50 -14.43 24.30
N ILE A 447 12.56 -15.76 24.30
CA ILE A 447 12.58 -16.58 25.53
C ILE A 447 13.84 -16.31 26.35
N LYS A 448 15.02 -16.31 25.72
CA LYS A 448 16.29 -16.03 26.42
C LYS A 448 16.31 -14.64 27.07
N MET A 449 15.79 -13.65 26.36
CA MET A 449 15.73 -12.28 26.87
C MET A 449 14.79 -12.15 28.08
N SER A 450 13.66 -12.85 28.05
CA SER A 450 12.70 -12.87 29.18
C SER A 450 13.26 -13.55 30.44
N GLN A 451 14.24 -14.44 30.30
CA GLN A 451 14.90 -15.13 31.43
C GLN A 451 16.02 -14.31 32.09
N THR A 452 16.45 -13.23 31.45
CA THR A 452 17.58 -12.40 31.89
C THR A 452 17.12 -11.15 32.66
N VAL A 453 15.80 -10.96 32.82
CA VAL A 453 15.16 -9.83 33.51
C VAL A 453 14.94 -10.10 35.00
#